data_AF-A0A1V4PGL9-F1
#
_entry.id   AF-A0A1V4PGL9-F1
#
_cell.length_a   1.000
_cell.length_b   1.000
_cell.length_c   1.000
_cell.angle_alpha   90.00
_cell.angle_beta   90.00
_cell.angle_gamma   90.00
#
_symmetry.space_group_name_H-M   'P 1'
#
loop_
_entity.id
_entity.type
_entity.pdbx_description
1 polymer ?
#
loop_
_entity_poly.entity_id
_entity_poly.type
_entity_poly.pdbx_seq_one_letter_code
_entity_poly.pdbx_strand_id
1 'polypeptide(L)' 'MSKRAEYMFALYSGSLAEPGDRNPYADSESLVLPKLWLRGYMRMMQVRIETGPAMQTYLAARAAAERPE' A
#
# COMPACT_ATOMS: atom_id res chain seq x y z
N MET A 1 -9.81 -20.71 -12.56
CA MET A 1 -9.97 -19.73 -11.47
C MET A 1 -11.31 -19.03 -11.63
N SER A 2 -12.00 -18.67 -10.55
CA SER A 2 -13.20 -17.81 -10.66
C SER A 2 -12.80 -16.33 -10.77
N LYS A 3 -13.65 -15.47 -11.36
CA LYS A 3 -13.40 -14.01 -11.41
C LYS A 3 -13.16 -13.40 -10.03
N ARG A 4 -13.90 -13.88 -9.02
CA ARG A 4 -13.70 -13.47 -7.63
C ARG A 4 -12.29 -13.82 -7.14
N ALA A 5 -11.82 -15.04 -7.41
CA ALA A 5 -10.48 -15.47 -7.00
C ALA A 5 -9.39 -14.62 -7.67
N GLU A 6 -9.54 -14.32 -8.96
CA GLU A 6 -8.62 -13.46 -9.71
C GLU A 6 -8.55 -12.03 -9.14
N TYR A 7 -9.70 -11.44 -8.82
CA TYR A 7 -9.77 -10.10 -8.25
C TYR A 7 -9.16 -10.05 -6.85
N MET A 8 -9.44 -11.06 -6.02
CA MET A 8 -8.83 -11.18 -4.69
C MET A 8 -7.32 -11.34 -4.82
N PHE A 9 -6.84 -12.12 -5.79
CA PHE A 9 -5.43 -12.30 -6.03
C PHE A 9 -4.75 -11.01 -6.48
N ALA A 10 -5.35 -10.24 -7.39
CA ALA A 10 -4.80 -8.95 -7.81
C ALA A 10 -4.69 -7.95 -6.65
N LEU A 11 -5.73 -7.85 -5.81
CA LEU A 11 -5.69 -7.00 -4.61
C LEU A 11 -4.59 -7.45 -3.63
N TYR A 12 -4.52 -8.75 -3.37
CA TYR A 12 -3.57 -9.33 -2.42
C TYR A 12 -2.13 -9.16 -2.91
N SER A 13 -1.84 -9.46 -4.18
CA SER A 13 -0.50 -9.32 -4.74
C SER A 13 -0.02 -7.87 -4.73
N GLY A 14 -0.92 -6.90 -4.92
CA GLY A 14 -0.60 -5.48 -4.72
C GLY A 14 -0.15 -5.17 -3.30
N SER A 15 -0.81 -5.76 -2.29
CA SER A 15 -0.44 -5.55 -0.88
C SER A 15 0.90 -6.19 -0.47
N LEU A 16 1.41 -7.11 -1.29
CA LEU A 16 2.71 -7.76 -1.08
C LEU A 16 3.85 -7.17 -1.91
N ALA A 17 3.55 -6.23 -2.81
CA ALA A 17 4.55 -5.61 -3.68
C ALA A 17 5.58 -4.79 -2.90
N GLU A 18 6.66 -4.42 -3.58
CA GLU A 18 7.72 -3.54 -3.08
C GLU A 18 7.68 -2.16 -3.73
N PRO A 19 8.17 -1.10 -3.04
CA PRO A 19 8.26 0.24 -3.62
C PRO A 19 9.00 0.24 -4.96
N GLY A 20 8.34 0.73 -6.00
CA GLY A 20 8.89 0.80 -7.36
C GLY A 20 8.51 -0.39 -8.24
N ASP A 21 7.86 -1.42 -7.69
CA ASP A 21 7.32 -2.51 -8.50
C ASP A 21 6.30 -1.98 -9.52
N ARG A 22 6.40 -2.53 -10.74
CA ARG A 22 5.43 -2.25 -11.80
C ARG A 22 4.17 -3.07 -11.59
N ASN A 23 3.02 -2.49 -11.89
CA ASN A 23 1.75 -3.19 -11.84
C ASN A 23 1.73 -4.31 -12.91
N PRO A 24 1.68 -5.60 -12.52
CA PRO A 24 1.76 -6.71 -13.46
C PRO A 24 0.51 -6.83 -14.35
N TYR A 25 -0.57 -6.12 -14.01
CA TYR A 25 -1.81 -6.09 -14.78
C TYR A 25 -1.90 -4.88 -15.70
N ALA A 26 -0.88 -4.02 -15.79
CA ALA A 26 -0.92 -2.76 -16.54
C ALA A 26 -1.39 -2.92 -18.00
N ASP A 27 -0.98 -4.02 -18.64
CA ASP A 27 -1.32 -4.34 -20.04
C ASP A 27 -2.47 -5.36 -20.17
N SER A 28 -3.22 -5.60 -19.09
CA SER A 28 -4.36 -6.54 -19.13
C SER A 28 -5.60 -5.91 -19.79
N GLU A 29 -6.39 -6.72 -20.50
CA GLU A 29 -7.69 -6.34 -21.05
C GLU A 29 -8.72 -5.92 -19.97
N SER A 30 -8.45 -6.23 -18.70
CA SER A 30 -9.34 -5.91 -17.58
C SER A 30 -9.01 -4.54 -17.00
N LEU A 31 -9.99 -3.63 -16.97
CA LEU A 31 -9.85 -2.35 -16.29
C LEU A 31 -9.89 -2.45 -14.74
N VAL A 32 -10.27 -3.61 -14.19
CA VAL A 32 -10.47 -3.80 -12.75
C VAL A 32 -9.22 -4.36 -12.08
N LEU A 33 -8.51 -5.30 -12.72
CA LEU A 33 -7.31 -5.92 -12.14
C LEU A 33 -6.20 -4.91 -11.81
N PRO A 34 -5.83 -3.96 -12.70
CA PRO A 34 -4.82 -2.95 -12.38
C PRO A 34 -5.22 -2.10 -11.18
N LYS A 35 -6.51 -1.74 -11.06
CA LYS A 35 -7.03 -0.92 -9.97
C LYS A 35 -7.00 -1.64 -8.63
N LEU A 36 -7.34 -2.93 -8.62
CA LEU A 36 -7.28 -3.74 -7.41
C LEU A 36 -5.84 -3.92 -6.93
N TRP A 37 -4.91 -4.22 -7.83
CA TRP A 37 -3.50 -4.27 -7.50
C TRP A 37 -3.00 -2.94 -6.94
N LEU A 38 -3.30 -1.83 -7.63
CA LEU A 38 -2.90 -0.49 -7.17
C LEU A 38 -3.48 -0.17 -5.78
N ARG A 39 -4.72 -0.60 -5.50
CA ARG A 39 -5.35 -0.41 -4.19
C ARG A 39 -4.59 -1.15 -3.09
N GLY A 40 -4.15 -2.37 -3.36
CA GLY A 40 -3.30 -3.16 -2.46
C GLY A 40 -1.95 -2.49 -2.25
N TYR A 41 -1.29 -2.08 -3.34
CA TYR A 41 -0.01 -1.38 -3.33
C TYR A 41 -0.05 -0.10 -2.50
N MET A 42 -1.08 0.74 -2.70
CA MET A 42 -1.26 1.98 -1.94
C MET A 42 -1.52 1.72 -0.44
N ARG A 43 -2.26 0.66 -0.10
CA ARG A 43 -2.43 0.27 1.30
C ARG A 43 -1.09 -0.13 1.92
N MET A 44 -0.28 -0.90 1.20
CA MET A 44 1.05 -1.29 1.63
C MET A 44 1.98 -0.07 1.80
N MET A 45 2.00 0.86 0.84
CA MET A 45 2.74 2.13 0.95
C MET A 45 2.34 2.92 2.19
N GLN A 46 1.04 3.08 2.43
CA GLN A 46 0.53 3.79 3.59
C GLN A 46 1.02 3.17 4.90
N VAL A 47 0.89 1.84 5.05
CA VAL A 47 1.36 1.14 6.25
C VAL A 47 2.86 1.36 6.44
N ARG A 48 3.69 1.15 5.41
CA ARG A 48 5.14 1.34 5.51
C ARG A 48 5.53 2.77 5.93
N ILE A 49 4.83 3.77 5.41
CA ILE A 49 5.07 5.19 5.75
C ILE A 49 4.65 5.45 7.20
N GLU A 50 3.45 5.03 7.59
CA GLU A 50 2.85 5.36 8.89
C GLU A 50 3.50 4.60 10.06
N THR A 51 3.95 3.37 9.83
CA THR A 51 4.51 2.51 10.89
C THR A 51 6.04 2.46 10.87
N GLY A 52 6.69 3.19 9.95
CA GLY A 52 8.14 3.21 9.85
C GLY A 52 8.81 3.93 11.04
N PRO A 53 10.05 3.56 11.42
CA PRO A 53 10.78 4.21 12.51
C PRO A 53 10.88 5.74 12.36
N ALA A 54 11.10 6.21 11.13
CA ALA A 54 11.19 7.64 10.83
C ALA A 54 9.89 8.39 11.17
N MET A 55 8.73 7.83 10.82
CA MET A 55 7.44 8.44 11.16
C MET A 55 7.18 8.39 12.66
N GLN A 56 7.54 7.29 13.34
CA GLN A 56 7.41 7.18 14.78
C GLN A 56 8.27 8.23 15.51
N THR A 57 9.53 8.43 15.08
CA THR A 57 10.40 9.49 15.59
C THR A 57 9.80 10.88 15.36
N TYR A 58 9.27 11.14 14.15
CA TYR A 58 8.62 12.40 13.83
C TYR A 58 7.41 12.68 14.74
N LEU A 59 6.54 11.68 14.93
CA LEU A 59 5.35 11.81 15.77
C LEU A 59 5.71 12.02 17.25
N ALA A 60 6.73 11.32 17.76
CA ALA A 60 7.20 11.48 19.13
C ALA A 60 7.75 12.89 19.37
N ALA A 61 8.60 13.40 18.47
CA ALA A 61 9.15 14.76 18.57
C ALA A 61 8.04 15.83 18.49
N ARG A 62 7.08 15.65 17.58
CA ARG A 62 5.92 16.53 17.47
C ARG A 62 5.09 16.56 18.76
N ALA A 63 4.79 15.38 19.33
CA ALA A 63 4.01 15.28 20.56
C ALA A 63 4.70 15.92 21.78
N ALA A 64 6.04 15.90 21.83
CA ALA A 64 6.82 16.60 22.84
C ALA A 64 6.74 18.13 22.67
N ALA A 65 6.80 18.63 21.43
CA ALA A 65 6.67 20.07 21.16
C ALA A 65 5.28 20.64 21.49
N GLU A 66 4.23 19.84 21.36
CA GLU A 66 2.84 20.23 21.68
C GLU A 66 2.56 20.26 23.20
N ARG A 67 3.43 19.66 24.03
CA ARG A 67 3.36 19.68 25.50
C ARG A 67 4.65 20.24 26.10
N PRO A 68 4.86 21.57 26.04
CA PRO A 68 5.99 22.19 26.72
C PRO A 68 5.84 22.00 28.23
N GLU A 69 6.91 21.51 28.89
CA GLU A 69 7.02 21.45 30.36
C GLU A 69 7.00 22.85 31.00
#